data_AF-A0A966KWP8-F1
#
_entry.id   AF-A0A966KWP8-F1
#
_cell.length_a   1.000
_cell.length_b   1.000
_cell.length_c   1.000
_cell.angle_alpha   90.00
_cell.angle_beta   90.00
_cell.angle_gamma   90.00
#
_symmetry.space_group_name_H-M   'P 1'
#
loop_
_entity.id
_entity.type
_entity.pdbx_description
1 polymer ?
#
loop_
_entity_poly.entity_id
_entity_poly.type
_entity_poly.pdbx_seq_one_letter_code
_entity_poly.pdbx_strand_id
1 'polypeptide(L)'
;MKKLYTKKTFANTISLQLLVFAVLLLSTIFEGYSQVRVPFAPRTSTNTPVQTVYNVKGDFTMIGNTNLTLVNYSNNGGNNADMRYVDVDSDLNTWNSSSSTLNFSKENNAIP
;
A
#
# COMPACT_ATOMS: atom_id res chain seq x y z
N MET A 1 -0.47 -53.65 -48.72
CA MET A 1 -0.62 -52.72 -47.57
C MET A 1 0.08 -51.41 -47.89
N LYS A 2 -0.61 -50.27 -47.80
CA LYS A 2 -0.04 -48.94 -48.10
C LYS A 2 0.75 -48.46 -46.88
N LYS A 3 2.04 -48.16 -47.04
CA LYS A 3 2.86 -47.61 -45.95
C LYS A 3 2.48 -46.13 -45.75
N LEU A 4 1.97 -45.80 -44.57
CA LEU A 4 1.68 -44.43 -44.15
C LEU A 4 2.89 -43.91 -43.38
N TYR A 5 3.60 -42.96 -43.96
CA TYR A 5 4.72 -42.28 -43.30
C TYR A 5 4.24 -40.95 -42.72
N THR A 6 4.58 -40.70 -41.45
CA THR A 6 4.40 -39.39 -40.83
C THR A 6 5.28 -38.37 -41.54
N LYS A 7 4.68 -37.36 -42.15
CA LYS A 7 5.40 -36.20 -42.66
C LYS A 7 5.93 -35.40 -41.47
N LYS A 8 7.23 -35.48 -41.22
CA LYS A 8 7.90 -34.66 -40.21
C LYS A 8 7.92 -33.23 -40.73
N THR A 9 7.06 -32.36 -40.20
CA THR A 9 7.15 -30.93 -40.47
C THR A 9 8.44 -30.41 -39.84
N PHE A 10 9.32 -29.82 -40.64
CA PHE A 10 10.45 -29.07 -40.12
C PHE A 10 9.86 -27.83 -39.45
N ALA A 11 9.80 -27.81 -38.12
CA ALA A 11 9.52 -26.58 -37.40
C ALA A 11 10.64 -25.60 -37.77
N ASN A 12 10.32 -24.57 -38.54
CA ASN A 12 11.29 -23.56 -38.93
C ASN A 12 11.59 -22.73 -37.68
N THR A 13 12.60 -23.15 -36.93
CA THR A 13 12.94 -22.60 -35.61
C THR A 13 13.22 -21.10 -35.69
N ILE A 14 13.78 -20.64 -36.82
CA ILE A 14 14.00 -19.21 -37.11
C ILE A 14 12.66 -18.47 -37.24
N SER A 15 11.70 -19.02 -37.98
CA SER A 15 10.36 -18.42 -38.10
C SER A 15 9.63 -18.40 -36.76
N LEU A 16 9.79 -19.44 -35.95
CA LEU A 16 9.22 -19.49 -34.61
C LEU A 16 9.88 -18.48 -33.66
N GLN A 17 11.21 -18.33 -33.72
CA GLN A 17 11.95 -17.31 -32.97
C GLN A 17 11.56 -15.90 -33.38
N LEU A 18 11.42 -15.64 -34.69
CA LEU A 18 10.93 -14.37 -35.21
C LEU A 18 9.50 -14.06 -34.75
N LEU A 19 8.63 -15.08 -34.72
CA LEU A 19 7.27 -14.93 -34.21
C LEU A 19 7.26 -14.58 -32.72
N VAL A 20 8.06 -15.27 -31.91
CA VAL A 20 8.18 -14.98 -30.46
C VAL A 20 8.74 -13.57 -30.23
N PHE A 21 9.75 -13.17 -31.00
CA PHE A 21 10.32 -11.83 -30.92
C PHE A 21 9.32 -10.73 -31.32
N ALA A 22 8.52 -10.98 -32.36
CA ALA A 22 7.46 -10.07 -32.77
C ALA A 22 6.37 -9.94 -31.69
N VAL A 23 5.98 -11.04 -31.04
CA VAL A 23 5.02 -11.02 -29.93
C VAL A 23 5.58 -10.23 -28.72
N LEU A 24 6.87 -10.37 -28.41
CA LEU A 24 7.52 -9.59 -27.35
C LEU A 24 7.54 -8.09 -27.66
N LEU A 25 7.86 -7.70 -28.91
CA LEU A 25 7.80 -6.30 -29.34
C LEU A 25 6.39 -5.71 -29.27
N LEU A 26 5.36 -6.50 -29.62
CA LEU A 26 3.96 -6.06 -29.53
C LEU A 26 3.50 -5.93 -28.07
N SER A 27 4.12 -6.66 -27.14
CA SER A 27 3.75 -6.62 -25.72
C SER A 27 4.14 -5.31 -25.02
N THR A 28 5.11 -4.55 -25.56
CA THR A 28 5.56 -3.28 -24.95
C THR A 28 4.64 -2.10 -25.25
N ILE A 29 3.61 -2.28 -26.09
CA ILE A 29 2.67 -1.23 -26.48
C ILE A 29 1.55 -1.08 -25.42
N PHE A 30 1.45 -2.03 -24.49
CA PHE A 30 0.44 -2.01 -23.44
C PHE A 30 0.98 -1.31 -22.19
N GLU A 31 0.40 -0.16 -21.86
CA GLU A 31 0.61 0.47 -20.56
C GLU A 31 -0.23 -0.26 -19.51
N GLY A 32 0.43 -0.85 -18.51
CA GLY A 32 -0.24 -1.40 -17.33
C GLY A 32 -0.46 -0.31 -16.29
N TYR A 33 -1.67 -0.21 -15.74
CA TYR A 33 -1.91 0.63 -14.56
C TYR A 33 -1.15 0.06 -13.36
N SER A 34 0.06 0.56 -13.11
CA SER A 34 0.77 0.38 -11.84
C SER A 34 0.01 1.11 -10.73
N GLN A 35 -0.02 0.50 -9.53
CA GLN A 35 -0.67 0.93 -8.28
C GLN A 35 -1.82 1.94 -8.44
N VAL A 36 -3.04 1.53 -8.06
CA VAL A 36 -4.20 2.45 -7.98
C VAL A 36 -3.83 3.66 -7.11
N ARG A 37 -3.41 4.76 -7.74
CA ARG A 37 -3.16 6.02 -7.07
C ARG A 37 -4.51 6.66 -6.88
N VAL A 38 -5.20 6.28 -5.81
CA VAL A 38 -6.36 7.02 -5.34
C VAL A 38 -5.85 8.41 -4.95
N PRO A 39 -6.32 9.50 -5.60
CA PRO A 39 -5.97 10.84 -5.16
C PRO A 39 -6.33 11.00 -3.69
N PHE A 40 -5.48 11.67 -2.92
CA PHE A 40 -5.79 11.96 -1.53
C PHE A 40 -7.09 12.76 -1.47
N ALA A 41 -8.13 12.17 -0.86
CA ALA A 41 -9.38 12.83 -0.55
C ALA A 41 -9.36 13.18 0.95
N PRO A 42 -9.31 14.48 1.32
CA PRO A 42 -9.38 14.89 2.71
C PRO A 42 -10.68 14.37 3.34
N ARG A 43 -10.60 13.90 4.59
CA ARG A 43 -11.80 13.57 5.37
C ARG A 43 -12.46 14.88 5.81
N THR A 44 -13.74 15.04 5.50
CA THR A 44 -14.55 16.19 5.95
C THR A 44 -15.63 15.72 6.91
N SER A 45 -16.06 16.61 7.80
CA SER A 45 -17.18 16.35 8.70
C SER A 45 -18.48 16.27 7.91
N THR A 46 -19.40 15.39 8.33
CA THR A 46 -20.78 15.35 7.81
C THR A 46 -21.51 16.68 8.01
N ASN A 47 -21.11 17.47 9.00
CA ASN A 47 -21.72 18.74 9.35
C ASN A 47 -21.14 19.92 8.56
N THR A 48 -19.90 19.80 8.05
CA THR A 48 -19.26 20.83 7.21
C THR A 48 -18.54 20.19 6.01
N PRO A 49 -19.29 19.65 5.02
CA PRO A 49 -18.73 18.81 3.97
C PRO A 49 -17.73 19.51 3.04
N VAL A 50 -17.83 20.84 2.93
CA VAL A 50 -16.97 21.69 2.09
C VAL A 50 -15.69 22.12 2.83
N GLN A 51 -15.65 21.98 4.16
CA GLN A 51 -14.52 22.41 4.97
C GLN A 51 -13.52 21.27 5.10
N THR A 52 -12.31 21.48 4.58
CA THR A 52 -11.20 20.53 4.66
C THR A 52 -10.16 20.89 5.73
N VAL A 53 -10.18 22.14 6.21
CA VAL A 53 -9.25 22.66 7.22
C VAL A 53 -10.06 23.22 8.40
N TYR A 54 -9.78 22.70 9.59
CA TYR A 54 -10.45 23.07 10.83
C TYR A 54 -9.49 23.80 11.75
N ASN A 55 -9.94 24.94 12.28
CA ASN A 55 -9.20 25.70 13.28
C ASN A 55 -9.77 25.37 14.66
N VAL A 56 -8.98 24.68 15.48
CA VAL A 56 -9.33 24.38 16.88
C VAL A 56 -8.76 25.51 17.74
N LYS A 57 -9.59 26.10 18.61
CA LYS A 57 -9.19 27.16 19.54
C LYS A 57 -9.20 26.62 20.97
N GLY A 58 -8.27 27.09 21.79
CA GLY A 58 -8.09 26.67 23.17
C GLY A 58 -7.04 25.56 23.32
N ASP A 59 -6.96 25.00 24.53
CA ASP A 59 -6.02 23.94 24.86
C ASP A 59 -6.59 22.59 24.43
N PHE A 60 -5.82 21.84 23.63
CA PHE A 60 -6.22 20.51 23.18
C PHE A 60 -5.09 19.52 23.41
N THR A 61 -5.46 18.30 23.79
CA THR A 61 -4.55 17.15 23.87
C THR A 61 -4.94 16.17 22.77
N MET A 62 -4.00 15.85 21.87
CA MET A 62 -4.18 14.81 20.87
C MET A 62 -3.65 13.49 21.40
N ILE A 63 -4.49 12.45 21.38
CA ILE A 63 -4.10 11.07 21.68
C ILE A 63 -4.28 10.21 20.45
N GLY A 64 -3.36 9.26 20.24
CA GLY A 64 -3.41 8.38 19.08
C GLY A 64 -2.43 7.24 19.20
N ASN A 65 -2.84 6.08 18.69
CA ASN A 65 -2.03 4.88 18.67
C ASN A 65 -1.23 4.79 17.36
N THR A 66 -0.03 4.21 17.42
CA THR A 66 0.79 3.96 16.23
C THR A 66 0.36 2.66 15.56
N ASN A 67 -0.45 2.76 14.51
CA ASN A 67 -0.96 1.56 13.83
C ASN A 67 0.10 0.81 13.01
N LEU A 68 1.00 1.54 12.35
CA LEU A 68 2.01 0.98 11.45
C LEU A 68 3.38 1.62 11.72
N THR A 69 4.43 0.83 11.56
CA THR A 69 5.83 1.29 11.59
C THR A 69 6.60 0.72 10.41
N LEU A 70 7.69 1.39 10.00
CA LEU A 70 8.58 0.89 8.97
C LEU A 70 9.20 -0.44 9.43
N VAL A 71 9.27 -1.42 8.53
CA VAL A 71 10.01 -2.67 8.79
C VAL A 71 11.49 -2.37 8.98
N ASN A 72 12.05 -1.53 8.10
CA ASN A 72 13.42 -1.05 8.16
C ASN A 72 13.42 0.48 8.19
N TYR A 73 13.67 1.05 9.36
CA TYR A 73 13.66 2.50 9.56
C TYR A 73 14.90 3.19 8.96
N SER A 74 14.70 4.36 8.35
CA SER A 74 15.79 5.23 7.88
C SER A 74 15.37 6.70 7.98
N ASN A 75 16.27 7.54 8.47
CA ASN A 75 16.06 9.00 8.54
C ASN A 75 15.96 9.67 7.16
N ASN A 76 16.47 9.01 6.12
CA ASN A 76 16.50 9.51 4.75
C ASN A 76 15.49 8.78 3.84
N GLY A 77 14.71 7.86 4.39
CA GLY A 77 13.72 7.05 3.67
C GLY A 77 12.31 7.66 3.72
N GLY A 78 11.49 7.33 2.71
CA GLY A 78 10.08 7.66 2.67
C GLY A 78 9.20 6.62 3.38
N ASN A 79 7.94 6.98 3.65
CA ASN A 79 6.91 6.08 4.19
C ASN A 79 6.22 5.20 3.13
N ASN A 80 6.79 5.15 1.93
CA ASN A 80 6.38 4.26 0.85
C ASN A 80 7.07 2.89 0.90
N ALA A 81 8.00 2.69 1.83
CA ALA A 81 8.66 1.42 2.06
C ALA A 81 7.77 0.46 2.88
N ASP A 82 8.22 -0.79 3.03
CA ASP A 82 7.47 -1.83 3.73
C ASP A 82 7.11 -1.41 5.16
N MET A 83 5.82 -1.52 5.47
CA MET A 83 5.24 -1.19 6.77
C MET A 83 4.74 -2.48 7.44
N ARG A 84 4.84 -2.54 8.76
CA ARG A 84 4.29 -3.60 9.59
C ARG A 84 3.44 -3.04 10.72
N TYR A 85 2.49 -3.83 11.22
CA TYR A 85 1.76 -3.49 12.43
C TYR A 85 2.71 -3.44 13.63
N VAL A 86 2.39 -2.54 14.57
CA VAL A 86 3.16 -2.42 15.80
C VAL A 86 2.75 -3.53 16.76
N ASP A 87 3.75 -4.29 17.19
CA ASP A 87 3.65 -5.35 18.18
C ASP A 87 4.59 -5.02 19.35
N VAL A 88 4.03 -4.73 20.52
CA VAL A 88 4.75 -4.42 21.76
C VAL A 88 4.63 -5.52 22.82
N ASP A 89 3.68 -6.46 22.64
CA ASP A 89 3.36 -7.52 23.60
C ASP A 89 3.86 -8.90 23.16
N SER A 90 4.34 -9.04 21.91
CA SER A 90 4.85 -10.28 21.32
C SER A 90 3.81 -11.41 21.26
N ASP A 91 2.51 -11.07 21.29
CA ASP A 91 1.43 -12.04 21.12
C ASP A 91 1.09 -12.21 19.63
N LEU A 92 1.33 -13.40 19.11
CA LEU A 92 1.05 -13.76 17.71
C LEU A 92 -0.44 -13.69 17.34
N ASN A 93 -1.35 -13.63 18.32
CA ASN A 93 -2.78 -13.49 18.10
C ASN A 93 -3.25 -12.03 18.11
N THR A 94 -2.39 -11.08 18.45
CA THR A 94 -2.71 -9.65 18.49
C THR A 94 -2.26 -9.00 17.18
N TRP A 95 -3.22 -8.47 16.43
CA TRP A 95 -2.94 -7.80 15.16
C TRP A 95 -2.06 -6.56 15.36
N ASN A 96 -2.39 -5.73 16.35
CA ASN A 96 -1.66 -4.53 16.73
C ASN A 96 -1.83 -4.33 18.23
N SER A 97 -0.73 -4.11 18.96
CA SER A 97 -0.73 -3.90 20.41
C SER A 97 -0.24 -2.51 20.84
N SER A 98 -0.17 -1.56 19.90
CA SER A 98 0.13 -0.16 20.23
C SER A 98 -0.96 0.46 21.11
N SER A 99 -0.54 1.29 22.07
CA SER A 99 -1.44 1.97 23.00
C SER A 99 -1.03 3.42 23.23
N SER A 100 -1.99 4.27 23.57
CA SER A 100 -1.80 5.64 24.03
C SER A 100 -2.57 5.84 25.33
N THR A 101 -1.97 6.56 26.28
CA THR A 101 -2.59 6.83 27.57
C THR A 101 -3.11 8.26 27.61
N LEU A 102 -4.41 8.41 27.84
CA LEU A 102 -5.02 9.72 28.07
C LEU A 102 -4.79 10.14 29.52
N ASN A 103 -4.02 11.21 29.72
CA ASN A 103 -3.84 11.85 31.01
C ASN A 103 -4.59 13.17 31.04
N PHE A 104 -5.49 13.33 32.00
CA PHE A 104 -6.21 14.57 32.20
C PHE A 104 -5.38 15.58 32.98
N SER A 105 -5.54 16.86 32.63
CA SER A 105 -4.90 17.95 33.35
C SER A 105 -5.45 18.04 34.77
N LYS A 106 -4.58 18.36 35.73
CA LYS A 106 -4.94 18.80 37.09
C LYS A 106 -4.79 20.31 37.27
N GLU A 107 -4.44 21.04 36.21
CA GLU A 107 -4.27 22.48 36.25
C GLU A 107 -5.61 23.18 36.46
N ASN A 108 -5.57 24.39 37.04
CA ASN A 108 -6.74 25.25 37.20
C ASN A 108 -7.95 24.61 37.91
N ASN A 109 -7.71 23.63 38.80
CA ASN A 109 -8.76 22.84 39.45
C ASN A 109 -9.65 22.09 38.44
N ALA A 110 -9.11 21.70 37.28
CA ALA A 110 -9.79 20.81 36.37
C ALA A 110 -10.20 19.53 37.12
N ILE A 111 -11.49 19.18 37.03
CA ILE A 111 -12.04 17.92 37.55
C ILE A 111 -12.05 16.96 36.35
N PRO A 112 -11.14 15.96 36.32
CA PRO A 112 -11.03 14.99 35.23
C PRO A 112 -12.31 14.18 34.99
#